data_AF-A0A0S8JBU7-F1
#
_entry.id   AF-A0A0S8JBU7-F1
#
_cell.length_a   1.000
_cell.length_b   1.000
_cell.length_c   1.000
_cell.angle_alpha   90.00
_cell.angle_beta   90.00
_cell.angle_gamma   90.00
#
_symmetry.space_group_name_H-M   'P 1'
#
loop_
_entity.id
_entity.type
_entity.pdbx_description
1 polymer ?
#
loop_
_entity_poly.entity_id
_entity_poly.type
_entity_poly.pdbx_seq_one_letter_code
_entity_poly.pdbx_strand_id
1 'polypeptide(L)'
;MKFLYAIFLLFIASSAHALDPINVGVGKHILPNGKFSDNEWEDATKTPVSDNLNLYFKQDNTYLYFAIKFLDTMHTGVDLYLAESSEKGKMLHISSALGEKEFMDGVWSDYTWGENLLWVGNSIGMVWDGEKNVTLPLDGFEFQIHKSMFPASRWYFMIHLKRPKLLIPEDADNTDIEKWQIIEFN
;
A
#
# COMPACT_ATOMS: atom_id res chain seq x y z
N MET A 1 -53.07 33.84 -15.02
CA MET A 1 -52.60 32.76 -14.12
C MET A 1 -51.14 32.48 -14.41
N LYS A 2 -50.21 32.89 -13.52
CA LYS A 2 -48.79 32.51 -13.58
C LYS A 2 -48.51 31.65 -12.35
N PHE A 3 -48.20 30.37 -12.56
CA PHE A 3 -47.73 29.48 -11.50
C PHE A 3 -46.21 29.65 -11.38
N LEU A 4 -45.74 30.04 -10.20
CA LEU A 4 -44.33 30.06 -9.85
C LEU A 4 -44.01 28.71 -9.20
N TYR A 5 -43.21 27.88 -9.84
CA TYR A 5 -42.66 26.66 -9.23
C TYR A 5 -41.35 27.02 -8.53
N ALA A 6 -41.32 26.92 -7.20
CA ALA A 6 -40.09 26.99 -6.42
C ALA A 6 -39.41 25.61 -6.44
N ILE A 7 -38.24 25.52 -7.06
CA ILE A 7 -37.40 24.33 -7.03
C ILE A 7 -36.56 24.39 -5.75
N PHE A 8 -36.81 23.44 -4.84
CA PHE A 8 -35.99 23.22 -3.65
C PHE A 8 -34.85 22.27 -4.03
N LEU A 9 -33.62 22.77 -4.13
CA LEU A 9 -32.42 21.96 -4.29
C LEU A 9 -32.00 21.43 -2.92
N LEU A 10 -32.19 20.13 -2.71
CA LEU A 10 -31.69 19.44 -1.53
C LEU A 10 -30.23 19.05 -1.80
N PHE A 11 -29.28 19.73 -1.15
CA PHE A 11 -27.89 19.28 -1.10
C PHE A 11 -27.78 18.17 -0.07
N ILE A 12 -27.61 16.93 -0.53
CA ILE A 12 -27.19 15.83 0.33
C ILE A 12 -25.68 16.00 0.52
N ALA A 13 -25.27 16.56 1.65
CA ALA A 13 -23.86 16.56 2.05
C ALA A 13 -23.49 15.10 2.36
N SER A 14 -22.76 14.45 1.46
CA SER A 14 -22.15 13.16 1.76
C SER A 14 -21.04 13.41 2.77
N SER A 15 -21.24 12.98 4.02
CA SER A 15 -20.18 12.98 5.02
C SER A 15 -19.14 11.96 4.58
N ALA A 16 -18.01 12.43 4.04
CA ALA A 16 -16.83 11.59 3.88
C ALA A 16 -16.46 11.07 5.27
N HIS A 17 -16.60 9.77 5.50
CA HIS A 17 -16.04 9.12 6.67
C HIS A 17 -14.53 9.17 6.51
N ALA A 18 -13.88 10.14 7.17
CA ALA A 18 -12.44 10.15 7.29
C ALA A 18 -12.02 8.85 8.01
N LEU A 19 -11.19 8.04 7.35
CA LEU A 19 -10.64 6.82 7.95
C LEU A 19 -9.75 7.22 9.13
N ASP A 20 -9.93 6.56 10.28
CA ASP A 20 -9.09 6.79 11.45
C ASP A 20 -7.62 6.49 11.08
N PRO A 21 -6.67 7.40 11.38
CA PRO A 21 -5.27 7.17 11.09
C PRO A 21 -4.70 5.95 11.83
N ILE A 22 -3.86 5.18 11.14
CA ILE A 22 -3.11 4.07 11.73
C ILE A 22 -1.80 4.63 12.29
N ASN A 23 -1.62 4.52 13.61
CA ASN A 23 -0.37 4.92 14.26
C ASN A 23 0.72 3.86 14.01
N VAL A 24 1.84 4.26 13.42
CA VAL A 24 2.96 3.36 13.13
C VAL A 24 3.90 3.30 14.33
N GLY A 25 3.84 2.17 15.06
CA GLY A 25 4.71 1.89 16.20
C GLY A 25 6.19 1.73 15.84
N VAL A 26 7.06 1.91 16.83
CA VAL A 26 8.50 1.63 16.69
C VAL A 26 8.74 0.13 16.78
N GLY A 27 9.59 -0.41 15.91
CA GLY A 27 9.98 -1.82 15.94
C GLY A 27 11.34 -2.09 15.32
N LYS A 28 11.76 -3.37 15.38
CA LYS A 28 13.03 -3.86 14.84
C LYS A 28 13.02 -3.87 13.31
N HIS A 29 14.20 -3.92 12.71
CA HIS A 29 14.34 -4.12 11.26
C HIS A 29 13.79 -5.48 10.82
N ILE A 30 13.53 -5.59 9.52
CA ILE A 30 13.11 -6.82 8.85
C ILE A 30 14.13 -7.19 7.75
N LEU A 31 14.04 -8.41 7.25
CA LEU A 31 14.63 -8.87 6.01
C LEU A 31 13.50 -9.11 5.00
N PRO A 32 13.24 -8.19 4.03
CA PRO A 32 12.15 -8.32 3.07
C PRO A 32 12.40 -9.51 2.10
N ASN A 33 11.97 -10.71 2.49
CA ASN A 33 12.18 -11.95 1.75
C ASN A 33 10.88 -12.71 1.47
N GLY A 34 9.74 -12.13 1.88
CA GLY A 34 8.40 -12.70 1.73
C GLY A 34 8.12 -13.85 2.68
N LYS A 35 8.90 -14.00 3.76
CA LYS A 35 8.73 -15.01 4.81
C LYS A 35 8.58 -14.32 6.16
N PHE A 36 7.42 -14.50 6.78
CA PHE A 36 7.10 -13.84 8.03
C PHE A 36 7.62 -14.70 9.17
N SER A 37 8.90 -14.53 9.50
CA SER A 37 9.54 -15.29 10.57
C SER A 37 9.00 -14.92 11.95
N ASP A 38 9.08 -15.87 12.88
CA ASP A 38 8.72 -15.64 14.27
C ASP A 38 9.56 -14.49 14.84
N ASN A 39 8.97 -13.62 15.66
CA ASN A 39 9.58 -12.42 16.25
C ASN A 39 9.86 -11.24 15.31
N GLU A 40 9.84 -11.43 13.98
CA GLU A 40 10.17 -10.34 13.07
C GLU A 40 9.06 -9.30 12.97
N TRP A 41 7.80 -9.69 13.05
CA TRP A 41 6.64 -8.77 12.95
C TRP A 41 5.83 -8.65 14.24
N GLU A 42 6.33 -9.20 15.35
CA GLU A 42 5.61 -9.22 16.64
C GLU A 42 5.44 -7.85 17.27
N ASP A 43 6.37 -6.93 17.00
CA ASP A 43 6.36 -5.55 17.48
C ASP A 43 5.63 -4.57 16.53
N ALA A 44 5.05 -5.08 15.43
CA ALA A 44 4.35 -4.26 14.47
C ALA A 44 2.91 -3.98 14.86
N THR A 45 2.44 -2.79 14.48
CA THR A 45 1.01 -2.47 14.48
C THR A 45 0.31 -3.31 13.41
N LYS A 46 -0.60 -4.18 13.85
CA LYS A 46 -1.36 -5.08 12.98
C LYS A 46 -2.75 -4.52 12.71
N THR A 47 -3.11 -4.39 11.44
CA THR A 47 -4.44 -3.99 10.98
C THR A 47 -5.07 -5.13 10.18
N PRO A 48 -6.06 -5.85 10.73
CA PRO A 48 -6.84 -6.81 9.96
C PRO A 48 -7.64 -6.10 8.87
N VAL A 49 -7.56 -6.60 7.63
CA VAL A 49 -8.34 -6.07 6.49
C VAL A 49 -9.48 -7.01 6.14
N SER A 50 -9.23 -8.32 6.22
CA SER A 50 -10.22 -9.37 6.05
C SER A 50 -9.79 -10.63 6.79
N ASP A 51 -10.63 -11.66 6.77
CA ASP A 51 -10.29 -12.98 7.33
C ASP A 51 -9.05 -13.62 6.67
N ASN A 52 -8.68 -13.16 5.48
CA ASN A 52 -7.61 -13.73 4.68
C ASN A 52 -6.34 -12.86 4.60
N LEU A 53 -6.36 -11.66 5.19
CA LEU A 53 -5.30 -10.67 5.00
C LEU A 53 -5.12 -9.74 6.18
N ASN A 54 -3.86 -9.54 6.56
CA ASN A 54 -3.45 -8.55 7.57
C ASN A 54 -2.42 -7.59 6.98
N LEU A 55 -2.49 -6.34 7.41
CA LEU A 55 -1.43 -5.35 7.21
C LEU A 55 -0.60 -5.20 8.48
N TYR A 56 0.70 -4.99 8.31
CA TYR A 56 1.63 -4.76 9.39
C TYR A 56 2.44 -3.50 9.13
N PHE A 57 2.58 -2.69 10.18
CA PHE A 57 3.30 -1.42 10.13
C PHE A 57 4.23 -1.32 11.31
N LYS A 58 5.48 -0.94 11.06
CA LYS A 58 6.40 -0.47 12.10
C LYS A 58 7.44 0.44 11.48
N GLN A 59 8.15 1.18 12.31
CA GLN A 59 9.22 2.04 11.85
C GLN A 59 10.42 1.96 12.79
N ASP A 60 11.57 2.39 12.27
CA ASP A 60 12.68 2.86 13.09
C ASP A 60 12.98 4.33 12.75
N ASN A 61 14.15 4.85 13.11
CA ASN A 61 14.52 6.24 12.82
C ASN A 61 14.69 6.53 11.31
N THR A 62 14.89 5.51 10.48
CA THR A 62 15.31 5.63 9.09
C THR A 62 14.26 5.09 8.12
N TYR A 63 13.57 4.00 8.48
CA TYR A 63 12.68 3.26 7.60
C TYR A 63 11.28 3.14 8.16
N LEU A 64 10.30 3.16 7.25
CA LEU A 64 9.00 2.52 7.42
C LEU A 64 9.15 1.07 6.93
N TYR A 65 8.61 0.14 7.72
CA TYR A 65 8.40 -1.25 7.33
C TYR A 65 6.91 -1.49 7.18
N PHE A 66 6.51 -1.93 5.99
CA PHE A 66 5.13 -2.18 5.62
C PHE A 66 5.01 -3.60 5.10
N ALA A 67 4.00 -4.34 5.55
CA ALA A 67 3.79 -5.72 5.14
C ALA A 67 2.32 -6.02 4.87
N ILE A 68 2.11 -6.92 3.91
CA ILE A 68 0.83 -7.55 3.59
C ILE A 68 1.02 -9.04 3.80
N LYS A 69 0.42 -9.60 4.86
CA LYS A 69 0.48 -11.03 5.16
C LYS A 69 -0.78 -11.73 4.65
N PHE A 70 -0.59 -12.75 3.82
CA PHE A 70 -1.66 -13.63 3.38
C PHE A 70 -1.92 -14.71 4.44
N LEU A 71 -3.19 -14.94 4.75
CA LEU A 71 -3.62 -16.03 5.64
C LEU A 71 -4.20 -17.24 4.87
N ASP A 72 -4.54 -17.03 3.59
CA ASP A 72 -5.08 -18.06 2.72
C ASP A 72 -4.56 -17.88 1.28
N THR A 73 -5.23 -17.08 0.46
CA THR A 73 -4.90 -16.93 -0.95
C THR A 73 -3.72 -15.96 -1.18
N MET A 74 -2.64 -16.46 -1.79
CA MET A 74 -1.51 -15.64 -2.24
C MET A 74 -1.86 -14.83 -3.49
N HIS A 75 -1.36 -13.61 -3.56
CA HIS A 75 -1.46 -12.75 -4.75
C HIS A 75 -0.16 -12.77 -5.57
N THR A 76 -0.28 -12.51 -6.88
CA THR A 76 0.84 -12.55 -7.85
C THR A 76 1.52 -11.20 -8.06
N GLY A 77 1.20 -10.21 -7.25
CA GLY A 77 1.85 -8.90 -7.25
C GLY A 77 1.06 -7.88 -6.44
N VAL A 78 1.70 -6.76 -6.17
CA VAL A 78 1.13 -5.63 -5.45
C VAL A 78 1.66 -4.32 -6.01
N ASP A 79 0.77 -3.34 -6.11
CA ASP A 79 1.13 -1.93 -6.23
C ASP A 79 0.79 -1.27 -4.89
N LEU A 80 1.80 -0.77 -4.17
CA LEU A 80 1.65 0.06 -2.97
C LEU A 80 1.77 1.51 -3.38
N TYR A 81 0.68 2.26 -3.26
CA TYR A 81 0.67 3.69 -3.51
C TYR A 81 0.90 4.44 -2.20
N LEU A 82 1.73 5.47 -2.23
CA LEU A 82 2.10 6.31 -1.10
C LEU A 82 2.09 7.78 -1.52
N ALA A 83 1.62 8.66 -0.64
CA ALA A 83 1.66 10.10 -0.87
C ALA A 83 1.80 10.86 0.45
N GLU A 84 2.37 12.06 0.40
CA GLU A 84 2.36 13.02 1.53
C GLU A 84 1.33 14.15 1.33
N SER A 85 0.89 14.36 0.09
CA SER A 85 -0.12 15.34 -0.30
C SER A 85 -0.86 14.89 -1.55
N SER A 86 -1.93 15.59 -1.93
CA SER A 86 -2.68 15.33 -3.17
C SER A 86 -1.88 15.56 -4.46
N GLU A 87 -0.72 16.23 -4.38
CA GLU A 87 0.05 16.66 -5.56
C GLU A 87 1.23 15.74 -5.87
N LYS A 88 1.72 14.99 -4.87
CA LYS A 88 2.95 14.21 -4.98
C LYS A 88 2.80 12.83 -4.33
N GLY A 89 3.08 11.80 -5.13
CA GLY A 89 3.05 10.42 -4.66
C GLY A 89 4.03 9.51 -5.38
N LYS A 90 4.13 8.28 -4.89
CA LYS A 90 4.86 7.18 -5.51
C LYS A 90 3.99 5.93 -5.52
N MET A 91 4.19 5.09 -6.51
CA MET A 91 3.67 3.73 -6.53
C MET A 91 4.85 2.78 -6.58
N LEU A 92 4.90 1.86 -5.63
CA LEU A 92 5.94 0.84 -5.46
C LEU A 92 5.36 -0.51 -5.87
N HIS A 93 5.94 -1.13 -6.88
CA HIS A 93 5.46 -2.37 -7.47
C HIS A 93 6.33 -3.55 -7.08
N ILE A 94 5.70 -4.61 -6.57
CA ILE A 94 6.31 -5.92 -6.37
C ILE A 94 5.61 -6.95 -7.26
N SER A 95 6.40 -7.64 -8.08
CA SER A 95 6.04 -8.91 -8.73
C SER A 95 7.29 -9.77 -8.93
N SER A 96 7.49 -10.38 -10.11
CA SER A 96 8.78 -10.97 -10.50
C SER A 96 9.89 -9.92 -10.65
N ALA A 97 9.52 -8.65 -10.78
CA ALA A 97 10.44 -7.52 -10.78
C ALA A 97 9.92 -6.42 -9.83
N LEU A 98 10.85 -5.62 -9.31
CA LEU A 98 10.54 -4.41 -8.56
C LEU A 98 10.52 -3.22 -9.51
N GLY A 99 9.54 -2.34 -9.37
CA GLY A 99 9.51 -1.09 -10.12
C GLY A 99 8.75 0.00 -9.40
N GLU A 100 8.88 1.23 -9.86
CA GLU A 100 8.18 2.35 -9.28
C GLU A 100 7.66 3.33 -10.34
N LYS A 101 6.67 4.12 -9.94
CA LYS A 101 6.16 5.27 -10.68
C LYS A 101 6.07 6.48 -9.76
N GLU A 102 6.18 7.67 -10.32
CA GLU A 102 5.97 8.93 -9.62
C GLU A 102 4.61 9.52 -10.02
N PHE A 103 3.94 10.16 -9.07
CA PHE A 103 2.74 10.96 -9.30
C PHE A 103 3.07 12.42 -9.08
N MET A 104 2.85 13.24 -10.10
CA MET A 104 3.05 14.68 -10.05
C MET A 104 2.04 15.35 -10.97
N ASP A 105 1.43 16.45 -10.51
CA ASP A 105 0.48 17.26 -11.27
C ASP A 105 -0.67 16.44 -11.88
N GLY A 106 -1.18 15.46 -11.13
CA GLY A 106 -2.31 14.63 -11.56
C GLY A 106 -1.96 13.50 -12.54
N VAL A 107 -0.66 13.30 -12.84
CA VAL A 107 -0.20 12.33 -13.83
C VAL A 107 0.80 11.36 -13.22
N TRP A 108 0.66 10.09 -13.58
CA TRP A 108 1.65 9.05 -13.27
C TRP A 108 2.72 9.00 -14.35
N SER A 109 3.99 8.96 -13.96
CA SER A 109 5.13 8.72 -14.85
C SER A 109 5.06 7.36 -15.54
N ASP A 110 6.02 7.05 -16.42
CA ASP A 110 6.29 5.66 -16.81
C ASP A 110 6.93 4.88 -15.66
N TYR A 111 7.00 3.55 -15.81
CA TYR A 111 7.68 2.67 -14.87
C TYR A 111 9.20 2.81 -14.96
N THR A 112 9.84 2.92 -13.80
CA THR A 112 11.27 2.66 -13.63
C THR A 112 11.43 1.28 -12.99
N TRP A 113 12.17 0.37 -13.65
CA TRP A 113 12.34 -1.02 -13.20
C TRP A 113 13.74 -1.25 -12.64
N GLY A 114 13.83 -1.88 -11.47
CA GLY A 114 15.10 -2.35 -10.90
C GLY A 114 16.05 -1.29 -10.32
N GLU A 115 15.76 0.00 -10.49
CA GLU A 115 16.59 1.12 -10.01
C GLU A 115 16.05 1.75 -8.71
N ASN A 116 15.44 0.93 -7.85
CA ASN A 116 14.83 1.40 -6.60
C ASN A 116 15.91 1.84 -5.61
N LEU A 117 15.98 3.14 -5.31
CA LEU A 117 17.02 3.72 -4.43
C LEU A 117 16.56 3.89 -2.98
N LEU A 118 15.29 4.26 -2.78
CA LEU A 118 14.74 4.64 -1.49
C LEU A 118 13.84 3.57 -0.87
N TRP A 119 13.76 2.41 -1.49
CA TRP A 119 13.01 1.29 -0.94
C TRP A 119 13.51 -0.03 -1.51
N VAL A 120 13.18 -1.10 -0.81
CA VAL A 120 13.36 -2.48 -1.26
C VAL A 120 12.15 -3.29 -0.81
N GLY A 121 11.85 -4.35 -1.54
CA GLY A 121 10.88 -5.36 -1.13
C GLY A 121 11.28 -6.74 -1.62
N ASN A 122 10.57 -7.76 -1.17
CA ASN A 122 10.73 -9.10 -1.72
C ASN A 122 10.21 -9.16 -3.17
N SER A 123 10.70 -10.10 -3.97
CA SER A 123 10.19 -10.39 -5.30
C SER A 123 9.64 -11.82 -5.38
N ILE A 124 8.79 -12.06 -6.39
CA ILE A 124 8.23 -13.38 -6.65
C ILE A 124 9.23 -14.19 -7.44
N GLY A 125 9.90 -15.12 -6.76
CA GLY A 125 10.79 -16.08 -7.39
C GLY A 125 10.04 -17.13 -8.20
N MET A 126 10.61 -17.52 -9.33
CA MET A 126 10.19 -18.69 -10.11
C MET A 126 11.36 -19.67 -10.23
N VAL A 127 11.09 -20.95 -10.06
CA VAL A 127 12.07 -22.03 -10.23
C VAL A 127 11.55 -23.07 -11.21
N TRP A 128 12.44 -23.68 -11.98
CA TRP A 128 12.11 -24.80 -12.85
C TRP A 128 12.10 -26.10 -12.02
N ASP A 129 10.97 -26.82 -12.01
CA ASP A 129 10.82 -28.07 -11.24
C ASP A 129 11.21 -29.34 -12.04
N GLY A 130 11.59 -29.19 -13.31
CA GLY A 130 11.82 -30.29 -14.24
C GLY A 130 10.81 -30.32 -15.40
N GLU A 131 9.61 -29.77 -15.19
CA GLU A 131 8.51 -29.79 -16.16
C GLU A 131 7.95 -28.39 -16.46
N LYS A 132 7.92 -27.51 -15.46
CA LYS A 132 7.40 -26.14 -15.57
C LYS A 132 8.11 -25.19 -14.62
N ASN A 133 7.89 -23.89 -14.86
CA ASN A 133 8.21 -22.87 -13.86
C ASN A 133 7.14 -22.89 -12.77
N VAL A 134 7.57 -23.04 -11.52
CA VAL A 134 6.73 -22.93 -10.33
C VAL A 134 7.11 -21.69 -9.54
N THR A 135 6.10 -20.98 -9.04
CA THR A 135 6.28 -19.84 -8.15
C THR A 135 6.72 -20.35 -6.78
N LEU A 136 7.77 -19.73 -6.22
CA LEU A 136 8.13 -19.96 -4.84
C LEU A 136 7.05 -19.38 -3.91
N PRO A 137 6.50 -20.17 -2.98
CA PRO A 137 5.44 -19.69 -2.11
C PRO A 137 5.97 -18.59 -1.18
N LEU A 138 5.23 -17.50 -1.06
CA LEU A 138 5.50 -16.41 -0.14
C LEU A 138 4.37 -16.31 0.88
N ASP A 139 4.71 -15.86 2.07
CA ASP A 139 3.72 -15.60 3.14
C ASP A 139 3.08 -14.22 2.95
N GLY A 140 3.71 -13.35 2.17
CA GLY A 140 3.28 -11.98 1.96
C GLY A 140 4.20 -11.13 1.10
N PHE A 141 3.86 -9.85 1.00
CA PHE A 141 4.72 -8.80 0.46
C PHE A 141 5.22 -7.90 1.58
N GLU A 142 6.50 -7.59 1.55
CA GLU A 142 7.22 -6.81 2.55
C GLU A 142 7.96 -5.68 1.86
N PHE A 143 7.88 -4.49 2.46
CA PHE A 143 8.53 -3.27 1.99
C PHE A 143 9.35 -2.69 3.12
N GLN A 144 10.58 -2.29 2.80
CA GLN A 144 11.39 -1.39 3.61
C GLN A 144 11.54 -0.09 2.82
N ILE A 145 11.00 1.00 3.35
CA ILE A 145 10.88 2.29 2.66
C ILE A 145 11.62 3.34 3.47
N HIS A 146 12.61 3.99 2.86
CA HIS A 146 13.38 5.04 3.52
C HIS A 146 12.49 6.28 3.72
N LYS A 147 12.44 6.81 4.95
CA LYS A 147 11.54 7.92 5.30
C LYS A 147 11.88 9.24 4.60
N SER A 148 13.08 9.37 4.02
CA SER A 148 13.38 10.52 3.14
C SER A 148 12.59 10.52 1.82
N MET A 149 11.88 9.43 1.49
CA MET A 149 10.95 9.41 0.37
C MET A 149 9.84 10.46 0.55
N PHE A 150 9.34 10.59 1.79
CA PHE A 150 8.33 11.56 2.20
C PHE A 150 8.65 12.06 3.63
N PRO A 151 9.24 13.26 3.80
CA PRO A 151 9.67 13.75 5.10
C PRO A 151 8.52 14.07 6.08
N ALA A 152 7.27 14.08 5.60
CA ALA A 152 6.10 14.31 6.46
C ALA A 152 5.91 13.18 7.49
N SER A 153 5.35 13.52 8.65
CA SER A 153 4.95 12.57 9.70
C SER A 153 3.59 11.92 9.46
N ARG A 154 2.94 12.22 8.32
CA ARG A 154 1.66 11.66 7.91
C ARG A 154 1.72 11.28 6.44
N TRP A 155 1.46 10.02 6.12
CA TRP A 155 1.37 9.54 4.74
C TRP A 155 -0.02 8.97 4.45
N TYR A 156 -0.40 9.02 3.19
CA TYR A 156 -1.57 8.36 2.63
C TYR A 156 -1.11 7.10 1.90
N PHE A 157 -1.89 6.04 1.96
CA PHE A 157 -1.61 4.83 1.20
C PHE A 157 -2.87 4.16 0.65
N MET A 158 -2.70 3.51 -0.50
CA MET A 158 -3.62 2.47 -0.98
C MET A 158 -2.84 1.29 -1.53
N ILE A 159 -3.48 0.13 -1.57
CA ILE A 159 -2.89 -1.12 -2.04
C ILE A 159 -3.74 -1.66 -3.18
N HIS A 160 -3.11 -2.10 -4.25
CA HIS A 160 -3.75 -2.85 -5.33
C HIS A 160 -3.06 -4.20 -5.52
N LEU A 161 -3.64 -5.24 -4.96
CA LEU A 161 -3.18 -6.62 -5.11
C LEU A 161 -3.63 -7.22 -6.45
N LYS A 162 -2.78 -8.07 -7.05
CA LYS A 162 -2.96 -8.63 -8.39
C LYS A 162 -3.22 -10.13 -8.36
N ARG A 163 -4.32 -10.57 -8.99
CA ARG A 163 -4.72 -11.97 -9.22
C ARG A 163 -4.69 -12.84 -7.93
N PRO A 164 -5.78 -12.89 -7.16
CA PRO A 164 -7.04 -12.15 -7.38
C PRO A 164 -6.87 -10.64 -7.17
N LYS A 165 -7.75 -9.83 -7.78
CA LYS A 165 -7.70 -8.37 -7.61
C LYS A 165 -8.31 -8.01 -6.26
N LEU A 166 -7.61 -7.19 -5.48
CA LEU A 166 -8.14 -6.57 -4.26
C LEU A 166 -7.58 -5.14 -4.15
N LEU A 167 -8.46 -4.19 -3.81
CA LEU A 167 -8.13 -2.78 -3.54
C LEU A 167 -8.33 -2.50 -2.06
N ILE A 168 -7.40 -1.76 -1.45
CA ILE A 168 -7.45 -1.39 -0.03
C ILE A 168 -7.07 0.10 0.09
N PRO A 169 -7.95 0.99 0.57
CA PRO A 169 -9.39 0.77 0.80
C PRO A 169 -10.16 0.30 -0.45
N GLU A 170 -11.36 -0.27 -0.28
CA GLU A 170 -12.13 -0.88 -1.37
C GLU A 170 -12.57 0.13 -2.45
N ASP A 171 -12.86 1.36 -2.05
CA ASP A 171 -13.28 2.47 -2.90
C ASP A 171 -12.14 3.41 -3.33
N ALA A 172 -10.89 3.06 -3.00
CA ALA A 172 -9.73 3.86 -3.35
C ALA A 172 -9.52 3.94 -4.87
N ASP A 173 -9.15 5.14 -5.32
CA ASP A 173 -8.77 5.42 -6.70
C ASP A 173 -7.34 5.96 -6.73
N ASN A 174 -6.54 5.53 -7.70
CA ASN A 174 -5.11 5.86 -7.74
C ASN A 174 -4.81 7.31 -8.18
N THR A 175 -5.85 8.12 -8.38
CA THR A 175 -5.77 9.57 -8.62
C THR A 175 -6.51 10.38 -7.56
N ASP A 176 -7.20 9.72 -6.62
CA ASP A 176 -8.00 10.35 -5.56
C ASP A 176 -7.44 10.00 -4.17
N ILE A 177 -6.42 10.75 -3.77
CA ILE A 177 -5.67 10.53 -2.52
C ILE A 177 -6.55 10.74 -1.27
N GLU A 178 -7.65 11.48 -1.38
CA GLU A 178 -8.58 11.70 -0.27
C GLU A 178 -9.29 10.41 0.16
N LYS A 179 -9.34 9.39 -0.70
CA LYS A 179 -9.90 8.06 -0.40
C LYS A 179 -8.88 7.06 0.13
N TRP A 180 -7.63 7.48 0.31
CA TRP A 180 -6.57 6.59 0.76
C TRP A 180 -6.55 6.51 2.29
N GLN A 181 -6.06 5.39 2.82
CA GLN A 181 -5.89 5.21 4.26
C GLN A 181 -4.72 6.05 4.76
N ILE A 182 -4.84 6.62 5.96
CA ILE A 182 -3.80 7.44 6.58
C ILE A 182 -2.95 6.59 7.53
N ILE A 183 -1.63 6.80 7.49
CA ILE A 183 -0.67 6.38 8.52
C ILE A 183 0.01 7.60 9.14
N GLU A 184 0.31 7.52 10.43
CA GLU A 184 1.02 8.55 11.17
C GLU A 184 2.23 7.99 11.91
N PHE A 185 3.29 8.78 11.93
CA PHE A 185 4.53 8.48 12.62
C PHE A 185 4.62 9.33 13.88
N ASN A 186 4.92 8.70 15.01
CA ASN A 186 5.24 9.38 16.27
C ASN A 186 6.67 9.91 16.28
#